data_AF-A0A0M8P983-F1
#
_entry.id   AF-A0A0M8P983-F1
#
_cell.length_a   1.000
_cell.length_b   1.000
_cell.length_c   1.000
_cell.angle_alpha   90.00
_cell.angle_beta   90.00
_cell.angle_gamma   90.00
#
_symmetry.space_group_name_H-M   'P 1'
#
loop_
_entity.id
_entity.type
_entity.pdbx_description
1 polymer ?
#
loop_
_entity_poly.entity_id
_entity_poly.type
_entity_poly.pdbx_seq_one_letter_code
_entity_poly.pdbx_strand_id
1 'polypeptide(L)'
;MSTPSTVTDFQNERTAVLSWLEDQARLLRHQPRSDAIKEVRVNLRDQSLEYLDRLKQASIIMACEAKDHPYVTAKPPGFYEVVVPKMCDALQLRLPQLASRLGTNPKCNMCVQFIIMNVVTEPGF
;
A
#
# COMPACT_ATOMS: atom_id res chain seq x y z
N MET A 1 30.53 -7.87 -2.34
CA MET A 1 29.17 -7.57 -1.83
C MET A 1 28.22 -7.85 -2.99
N SER A 2 27.34 -8.84 -2.85
CA SER A 2 26.33 -9.12 -3.88
C SER A 2 25.38 -7.94 -3.97
N THR A 3 25.19 -7.38 -5.16
CA THR A 3 24.17 -6.35 -5.40
C THR A 3 22.80 -6.90 -4.95
N PRO A 4 22.00 -6.12 -4.20
CA PRO A 4 20.62 -6.50 -3.89
C PRO A 4 19.86 -6.81 -5.19
N SER A 5 19.05 -7.86 -5.20
CA SER A 5 18.18 -8.15 -6.33
C SER A 5 17.03 -7.13 -6.33
N THR A 6 16.74 -6.52 -7.47
CA THR A 6 15.57 -5.62 -7.64
C THR A 6 14.24 -6.32 -7.29
N VAL A 7 14.20 -7.65 -7.35
CA VAL A 7 13.09 -8.47 -6.88
C VAL A 7 12.96 -8.41 -5.35
N THR A 8 14.07 -8.50 -4.62
CA THR A 8 14.08 -8.35 -3.17
C THR A 8 13.66 -6.94 -2.77
N ASP A 9 14.11 -5.91 -3.48
CA ASP A 9 13.72 -4.53 -3.21
C ASP A 9 12.22 -4.31 -3.38
N PHE A 10 11.63 -4.82 -4.48
CA PHE A 10 10.17 -4.80 -4.66
C PHE A 10 9.43 -5.55 -3.55
N GLN A 11 9.90 -6.73 -3.15
CA GLN A 11 9.27 -7.51 -2.08
C GLN A 11 9.34 -6.80 -0.71
N ASN A 12 10.46 -6.11 -0.44
CA ASN A 12 10.63 -5.30 0.76
C ASN A 12 9.65 -4.12 0.78
N GLU A 13 9.57 -3.36 -0.32
CA GLU A 13 8.64 -2.23 -0.43
C GLU A 13 7.19 -2.71 -0.33
N ARG A 14 6.84 -3.82 -0.99
CA ARG A 14 5.51 -4.43 -0.88
C ARG A 14 5.18 -4.77 0.57
N THR A 15 6.10 -5.41 1.27
CA THR A 15 5.93 -5.77 2.69
C THR A 15 5.78 -4.53 3.56
N ALA A 16 6.56 -3.48 3.30
CA ALA A 16 6.50 -2.23 4.02
C ALA A 16 5.12 -1.55 3.88
N VAL A 17 4.58 -1.46 2.65
CA VAL A 17 3.24 -0.90 2.42
C VAL A 17 2.16 -1.69 3.16
N LEU A 18 2.18 -3.02 3.05
CA LEU A 18 1.15 -3.88 3.66
C LEU A 18 1.21 -3.84 5.19
N SER A 19 2.41 -3.91 5.77
CA SER A 19 2.59 -3.79 7.22
C SER A 19 2.13 -2.44 7.73
N TRP A 20 2.48 -1.35 7.03
CA TRP A 20 2.06 0.00 7.40
C TRP A 20 0.53 0.18 7.34
N LEU A 21 -0.13 -0.35 6.31
CA LEU A 21 -1.60 -0.34 6.20
C LEU A 21 -2.24 -1.16 7.32
N GLU A 22 -1.67 -2.33 7.65
CA GLU A 22 -2.14 -3.16 8.75
C GLU A 22 -2.04 -2.44 10.10
N ASP A 23 -0.95 -1.71 10.35
CA ASP A 23 -0.81 -0.85 11.54
C ASP A 23 -1.91 0.20 11.62
N GLN A 24 -2.24 0.86 10.51
CA GLN A 24 -3.33 1.85 10.47
C GLN A 24 -4.68 1.19 10.80
N ALA A 25 -4.95 0.00 10.24
CA ALA A 25 -6.17 -0.75 10.53
C ALA A 25 -6.22 -1.22 12.00
N ARG A 26 -5.09 -1.65 12.57
CA ARG A 26 -4.98 -2.04 13.98
C ARG A 26 -5.29 -0.87 14.91
N LEU A 27 -4.76 0.32 14.62
CA LEU A 27 -5.04 1.54 15.39
C LEU A 27 -6.53 1.88 15.38
N LEU A 28 -7.18 1.82 14.22
CA LEU A 28 -8.64 2.05 14.10
C LEU A 28 -9.47 1.02 14.87
N ARG A 29 -9.03 -0.24 14.93
CA ARG A 29 -9.77 -1.34 15.59
C ARG A 29 -9.64 -1.32 17.12
N HIS A 30 -8.43 -1.14 17.63
CA HIS A 30 -8.13 -1.32 19.06
C HIS A 30 -8.22 -0.02 19.87
N GLN A 31 -8.15 1.13 19.21
CA GLN A 31 -8.19 2.43 19.88
C GLN A 31 -9.06 3.43 19.10
N PRO A 32 -10.41 3.31 19.11
CA PRO A 32 -11.28 4.33 18.53
C PRO A 32 -11.36 5.60 19.41
N ARG A 33 -10.23 6.01 20.01
CA ARG A 33 -10.09 7.29 20.69
C ARG A 33 -9.83 8.37 19.64
N SER A 34 -10.29 9.59 19.91
CA SER A 34 -10.15 10.73 19.00
C SER A 34 -8.72 10.90 18.46
N ASP A 35 -7.70 10.66 19.28
CA ASP A 35 -6.31 10.94 18.89
C ASP A 35 -5.74 9.90 17.92
N ALA A 36 -6.01 8.61 18.12
CA ALA A 36 -5.65 7.57 17.16
C ALA A 36 -6.38 7.75 15.82
N ILE A 37 -7.65 8.21 15.84
CA ILE A 37 -8.39 8.54 14.62
C ILE A 37 -7.74 9.71 13.88
N LYS A 38 -7.29 10.75 14.59
CA LYS A 38 -6.56 11.89 14.01
C LYS A 38 -5.23 11.45 13.42
N GLU A 39 -4.49 10.60 14.13
CA GLU A 39 -3.21 10.06 13.68
C GLU A 39 -3.37 9.26 12.39
N VAL A 40 -4.27 8.27 12.37
CA VAL A 40 -4.52 7.46 11.16
C VAL A 40 -4.99 8.35 10.00
N ARG A 41 -5.79 9.38 10.27
CA ARG A 41 -6.20 10.35 9.24
C ARG A 41 -5.01 11.08 8.63
N VAL A 42 -4.03 11.51 9.42
CA VAL A 42 -2.82 12.16 8.92
C VAL A 42 -1.96 11.16 8.15
N ASN A 43 -1.73 9.97 8.72
CA ASN A 43 -0.92 8.93 8.09
C ASN A 43 -1.48 8.53 6.72
N LEU A 44 -2.78 8.24 6.61
CA LEU A 44 -3.42 7.86 5.35
C LEU A 44 -3.41 8.99 4.31
N ARG A 45 -3.46 10.25 4.74
CA ARG A 45 -3.44 11.40 3.83
C ARG A 45 -2.04 11.71 3.32
N ASP A 46 -1.04 11.67 4.20
CA ASP A 46 0.27 12.26 3.93
C ASP A 46 1.34 11.17 3.67
N GLN A 47 1.35 10.08 4.44
CA GLN A 47 2.38 9.04 4.34
C GLN A 47 2.07 7.99 3.28
N SER A 48 0.78 7.75 2.97
CA SER A 48 0.39 6.75 1.96
C SER A 48 1.05 7.00 0.60
N LEU A 49 1.23 8.28 0.24
CA LEU A 49 1.83 8.70 -1.03
C LEU A 49 3.26 8.16 -1.16
N GLU A 50 4.07 8.32 -0.11
CA GLU A 50 5.47 7.90 -0.11
C GLU A 50 5.61 6.37 -0.20
N TYR A 51 4.85 5.63 0.61
CA TYR A 51 4.86 4.17 0.59
C TYR A 51 4.46 3.60 -0.78
N LEU A 52 3.40 4.16 -1.38
CA LEU A 52 2.91 3.71 -2.68
C LEU A 52 3.81 4.14 -3.84
N ASP A 53 4.47 5.29 -3.73
CA ASP A 53 5.44 5.74 -4.74
C ASP A 53 6.69 4.86 -4.73
N ARG A 54 7.25 4.55 -3.56
CA ARG A 54 8.39 3.62 -3.45
C ARG A 54 8.08 2.25 -4.04
N LEU A 55 6.92 1.68 -3.71
CA LEU A 55 6.46 0.41 -4.28
C LEU A 55 6.30 0.50 -5.81
N LYS A 56 5.70 1.59 -6.31
CA LYS A 56 5.53 1.84 -7.74
C LYS A 56 6.89 1.88 -8.45
N GLN A 57 7.84 2.65 -7.94
CA GLN A 57 9.19 2.73 -8.52
C GLN A 57 9.90 1.37 -8.50
N ALA A 58 9.86 0.66 -7.36
CA ALA A 58 10.46 -0.66 -7.25
C ALA A 58 9.85 -1.67 -8.25
N SER A 59 8.55 -1.59 -8.51
CA SER A 59 7.88 -2.45 -9.49
C SER A 59 8.37 -2.20 -10.93
N ILE A 60 8.55 -0.94 -11.31
CA ILE A 60 9.03 -0.53 -12.65
C ILE A 60 10.49 -0.92 -12.82
N ILE A 61 11.33 -0.64 -11.82
CA ILE A 61 12.76 -1.00 -11.83
C ILE A 61 12.93 -2.52 -11.94
N MET A 62 12.20 -3.29 -11.12
CA MET A 62 12.23 -4.75 -11.19
C MET A 62 11.79 -5.27 -12.55
N ALA A 63 10.71 -4.73 -13.14
CA ALA A 63 10.24 -5.13 -14.46
C ALA A 63 11.29 -4.88 -15.56
N CYS A 64 12.03 -3.77 -15.46
CA CYS A 64 13.07 -3.39 -16.40
C CYS A 64 14.34 -4.24 -16.24
N GLU A 65 14.87 -4.32 -15.02
CA GLU A 65 16.20 -4.87 -14.74
C GLU A 65 16.19 -6.39 -14.50
N ALA A 66 15.06 -6.94 -14.06
CA ALA A 66 14.89 -8.37 -13.77
C ALA A 66 13.82 -9.02 -14.66
N LYS A 67 13.64 -8.54 -15.90
CA LYS A 67 12.59 -8.99 -16.84
C LYS A 67 12.53 -10.51 -17.05
N ASP A 68 13.68 -11.20 -17.01
CA ASP A 68 13.79 -12.64 -17.26
C ASP A 68 13.73 -13.47 -15.95
N HIS A 69 13.61 -12.81 -14.80
CA HIS A 69 13.57 -13.47 -13.50
C HIS A 69 12.25 -14.25 -13.32
N PRO A 70 12.25 -15.49 -12.79
CA PRO A 70 11.04 -16.31 -12.63
C PRO A 70 9.88 -15.63 -11.89
N TYR A 71 10.19 -14.80 -10.89
CA TYR A 71 9.20 -14.01 -10.16
C TYR A 71 8.45 -13.00 -11.05
N VAL A 72 9.16 -12.43 -12.04
CA VAL A 72 8.61 -11.46 -12.98
C VAL A 72 7.82 -12.18 -14.07
N THR A 73 8.41 -13.23 -14.66
CA THR A 73 7.81 -14.00 -15.76
C THR A 73 6.63 -14.88 -15.34
N ALA A 74 6.45 -15.14 -14.05
CA ALA A 74 5.26 -15.80 -13.52
C ALA A 74 3.97 -14.97 -13.63
N LYS A 75 4.08 -13.67 -13.94
CA LYS A 75 2.94 -12.77 -14.15
C LYS A 75 2.78 -12.44 -15.64
N PRO A 76 1.55 -12.05 -16.08
CA PRO A 76 1.36 -11.57 -17.43
C PRO A 76 2.28 -10.39 -17.79
N PRO A 77 2.68 -10.25 -19.06
CA PRO A 77 3.42 -9.08 -19.53
C PRO A 77 2.71 -7.78 -19.13
N GLY A 78 3.48 -6.76 -18.74
CA GLY A 78 2.93 -5.48 -18.29
C GLY A 78 2.42 -5.47 -16.84
N PHE A 79 2.42 -6.59 -16.12
CA PHE A 79 1.91 -6.62 -14.74
C PHE A 79 2.68 -5.65 -13.83
N TYR A 80 4.00 -5.79 -13.72
CA TYR A 80 4.79 -4.97 -12.81
C TYR A 80 5.09 -3.55 -13.33
N GLU A 81 5.16 -3.33 -14.64
CA GLU A 81 5.44 -2.00 -15.21
C GLU A 81 4.20 -1.16 -15.52
N VAL A 82 2.99 -1.75 -15.55
CA VAL A 82 1.72 -1.06 -15.85
C VAL A 82 0.66 -1.30 -14.78
N VAL A 83 0.35 -2.56 -14.45
CA VAL A 83 -0.78 -2.89 -13.57
C VAL A 83 -0.49 -2.44 -12.14
N VAL A 84 0.66 -2.82 -11.58
CA VAL A 84 1.07 -2.43 -10.22
C VAL A 84 1.13 -0.90 -10.07
N PRO A 85 1.78 -0.14 -10.97
CA PRO A 85 1.73 1.32 -10.94
C PRO A 85 0.32 1.92 -10.94
N LYS A 86 -0.60 1.40 -11.79
CA LYS A 86 -2.00 1.86 -11.82
C LYS A 86 -2.73 1.57 -10.51
N MET A 87 -2.45 0.44 -9.87
CA MET A 87 -3.01 0.11 -8.55
C MET A 87 -2.47 1.06 -7.48
N CYS A 88 -1.16 1.34 -7.48
CA CYS A 88 -0.57 2.33 -6.59
C CYS A 88 -1.21 3.72 -6.78
N ASP A 89 -1.35 4.19 -8.02
CA ASP A 89 -1.97 5.49 -8.33
C ASP A 89 -3.44 5.53 -7.85
N ALA A 90 -4.19 4.44 -8.03
CA ALA A 90 -5.56 4.34 -7.52
C ALA A 90 -5.60 4.41 -5.99
N LEU A 91 -4.70 3.71 -5.30
CA LEU A 91 -4.60 3.74 -3.84
C LEU A 91 -4.16 5.12 -3.32
N GLN A 92 -3.23 5.79 -4.01
CA GLN A 92 -2.80 7.16 -3.68
C GLN A 92 -3.96 8.16 -3.73
N LEU A 93 -4.95 7.94 -4.60
CA LEU A 93 -6.17 8.75 -4.61
C LEU A 93 -7.16 8.33 -3.52
N ARG A 94 -7.32 7.01 -3.30
CA ARG A 94 -8.35 6.47 -2.41
C ARG A 94 -8.03 6.63 -0.93
N LEU A 95 -6.78 6.44 -0.52
CA LEU A 95 -6.42 6.50 0.91
C LEU A 95 -6.65 7.91 1.52
N PRO A 96 -6.30 9.03 0.85
CA PRO A 96 -6.67 10.36 1.32
C PRO A 96 -8.19 10.60 1.36
N GLN A 97 -8.95 10.04 0.40
CA GLN A 97 -10.41 10.12 0.42
C GLN A 97 -10.99 9.38 1.63
N LEU A 98 -10.47 8.19 1.96
CA LEU A 98 -10.87 7.44 3.14
C LEU A 98 -10.49 8.19 4.43
N ALA A 99 -9.29 8.79 4.47
CA ALA A 99 -8.85 9.61 5.59
C ALA A 99 -9.82 10.76 5.89
N SER A 100 -10.38 11.40 4.85
CA SER A 100 -11.36 12.48 5.02
C SER A 100 -12.66 12.05 5.72
N ARG A 101 -12.98 10.75 5.71
CA ARG A 101 -14.18 10.18 6.35
C ARG A 101 -13.94 9.82 7.82
N LEU A 102 -12.69 9.70 8.24
CA LEU A 102 -12.35 9.35 9.63
C LEU A 102 -12.77 10.46 10.60
N GLY A 103 -13.37 10.06 11.72
CA GLY A 103 -13.84 10.97 12.77
C GLY A 103 -15.16 11.69 12.48
N THR A 104 -15.79 11.46 11.33
CA THR A 104 -17.12 12.01 11.00
C THR A 104 -18.26 11.24 11.67
N ASN A 105 -18.15 9.90 11.73
CA ASN A 105 -19.09 8.99 12.37
C ASN A 105 -18.35 7.69 12.73
N PRO A 106 -18.58 7.09 13.91
CA PRO A 106 -18.02 5.78 14.27
C PRO A 106 -18.21 4.67 13.21
N LYS A 107 -19.34 4.64 12.50
CA LYS A 107 -19.57 3.68 11.40
C LYS A 107 -18.58 3.87 10.26
N CYS A 108 -18.24 5.12 9.91
CA CYS A 108 -17.25 5.41 8.87
C CYS A 108 -15.86 4.90 9.25
N ASN A 109 -15.48 4.96 10.53
CA ASN A 109 -14.19 4.45 10.99
C ASN A 109 -14.08 2.93 10.79
N MET A 110 -15.14 2.17 11.11
CA MET A 110 -15.18 0.73 10.86
C MET A 110 -15.15 0.40 9.36
N CYS A 111 -15.88 1.16 8.53
CA CYS A 111 -15.84 0.96 7.08
C CYS A 111 -14.42 1.21 6.51
N VAL A 112 -13.75 2.27 6.94
CA VAL A 112 -12.37 2.56 6.51
C VAL A 112 -11.42 1.45 6.96
N GLN A 113 -11.53 0.99 8.21
CA GLN A 113 -10.74 -0.13 8.71
C GLN A 113 -10.95 -1.40 7.88
N PHE A 114 -12.21 -1.74 7.54
CA PHE A 114 -12.53 -2.90 6.72
C PHE A 114 -11.94 -2.78 5.30
N ILE A 115 -12.04 -1.60 4.68
CA ILE A 115 -11.47 -1.35 3.35
C ILE A 115 -9.94 -1.51 3.37
N ILE A 116 -9.26 -0.96 4.39
CA ILE A 116 -7.81 -1.12 4.53
C ILE A 116 -7.44 -2.61 4.68
N MET A 117 -8.17 -3.35 5.52
CA MET A 117 -7.90 -4.79 5.70
C MET A 117 -8.09 -5.60 4.42
N ASN A 118 -9.09 -5.27 3.59
CA ASN A 118 -9.26 -5.95 2.30
C ASN A 118 -8.07 -5.72 1.36
N VAL A 119 -7.49 -4.51 1.37
CA VAL A 119 -6.26 -4.23 0.62
C VAL A 119 -5.09 -5.04 1.19
N VAL A 120 -4.98 -5.19 2.51
CA VAL A 120 -3.91 -5.98 3.14
C VAL A 120 -4.02 -7.47 2.81
N THR A 121 -5.23 -8.04 2.84
CA THR A 121 -5.44 -9.47 2.57
C THR A 121 -5.35 -9.81 1.09
N GLU A 122 -5.77 -8.90 0.20
CA GLU A 122 -5.82 -9.12 -1.24
C GLU A 122 -5.32 -7.87 -2.00
N PRO A 123 -4.00 -7.57 -1.95
CA PRO A 123 -3.47 -6.31 -2.46
C PRO A 123 -3.52 -6.13 -3.98
N GLY A 124 -3.86 -7.18 -4.74
CA GLY A 124 -3.91 -7.14 -6.20
C GLY A 124 -2.54 -7.10 -6.89
N PHE A 125 -1.45 -6.89 -6.14
CA PHE A 125 -0.05 -6.89 -6.59
C PHE A 125 0.86 -7.83 -5.78
#